data_AF-A0A6L2M721-F1
#
_entry.id   AF-A0A6L2M721-F1
#
_cell.length_a   1.000
_cell.length_b   1.000
_cell.length_c   1.000
_cell.angle_alpha   90.00
_cell.angle_beta   90.00
_cell.angle_gamma   90.00
#
_symmetry.space_group_name_H-M   'P 1'
#
loop_
_entity.id
_entity.type
_entity.pdbx_description
1 polymer ?
#
loop_
_entity_poly.entity_id
_entity_poly.type
_entity_poly.pdbx_seq_one_letter_code
_entity_poly.pdbx_strand_id
1 'polypeptide(L)'
;MSLIDVNHNRGEQSYRQEEGIDFKESFAPVARIEAIRIFLAYATHKLFTVFQIDVKTTFLHGSLKEDVYVCQPKGFIDADHPSHVYKLKKALYGLKQAPRAWYDELSTFLLQNYFFKGTIDSTLFIRRFQDDILVVLVYVDDIIFGSTHPRVSRHKDELDYSEKHRQQEGFLAMD
;
A
#
# COMPACT_ATOMS: atom_id res chain seq x y z
N MET A 1 -12.04 17.00 15.15
CA MET A 1 -11.35 15.79 15.65
C MET A 1 -12.23 14.62 15.31
N SER A 2 -11.80 13.81 14.35
CA SER A 2 -12.52 12.62 13.89
C SER A 2 -12.06 11.44 14.74
N LEU A 3 -12.96 10.96 15.62
CA LEU A 3 -12.87 9.59 16.10
C LEU A 3 -13.30 8.66 14.95
N ILE A 4 -12.76 7.45 14.89
CA ILE A 4 -13.24 6.42 13.97
C ILE A 4 -13.53 5.16 14.79
N ASP A 5 -14.74 4.62 14.65
CA ASP A 5 -15.06 3.29 15.18
C ASP A 5 -14.72 2.24 14.11
N VAL A 6 -13.75 1.38 14.43
CA VAL A 6 -13.23 0.36 13.51
C VAL A 6 -14.04 -0.94 13.61
N ASN A 7 -15.08 -1.00 14.46
CA ASN A 7 -15.88 -2.22 14.62
C ASN A 7 -16.85 -2.44 13.45
N HIS A 8 -16.50 -3.39 12.59
CA HIS A 8 -17.41 -3.98 11.61
C HIS A 8 -18.48 -4.82 12.32
N ASN A 9 -19.48 -4.20 12.94
CA ASN A 9 -20.82 -4.78 13.16
C ASN A 9 -21.78 -3.77 13.80
N ARG A 10 -22.75 -3.34 12.99
CA ARG A 10 -24.04 -2.69 13.30
C ARG A 10 -24.21 -2.16 14.75
N GLY A 11 -24.07 -0.85 14.89
CA GLY A 11 -24.49 -0.07 16.04
C GLY A 11 -24.11 1.39 15.80
N GLU A 12 -25.08 2.28 15.82
CA GLU A 12 -25.01 3.65 15.31
C GLU A 12 -24.05 4.55 16.11
N GLN A 13 -22.79 4.62 15.69
CA GLN A 13 -21.94 5.80 15.89
C GLN A 13 -20.98 5.91 14.70
N SER A 14 -21.54 6.21 13.52
CA SER A 14 -20.75 6.49 12.33
C SER A 14 -20.10 7.85 12.45
N TYR A 15 -18.88 7.91 13.00
CA TYR A 15 -18.06 9.10 12.87
C TYR A 15 -17.59 9.19 11.42
N ARG A 16 -18.25 10.05 10.66
CA ARG A 16 -18.01 10.24 9.23
C ARG A 16 -16.80 11.15 9.05
N GLN A 17 -15.72 10.65 8.45
CA GLN A 17 -14.59 11.49 8.07
C GLN A 17 -15.00 12.49 6.97
N GLU A 18 -14.67 13.77 7.15
CA GLU A 18 -14.91 14.88 6.23
C GLU A 18 -13.64 15.30 5.49
N GLU A 19 -13.73 15.41 4.17
CA GLU A 19 -12.63 15.87 3.31
C GLU A 19 -12.30 17.35 3.60
N GLY A 20 -11.01 17.68 3.65
CA GLY A 20 -10.53 19.01 4.00
C GLY A 20 -10.43 19.27 5.51
N ILE A 21 -11.04 18.42 6.34
CA ILE A 21 -10.94 18.47 7.81
C ILE A 21 -10.11 17.29 8.32
N ASP A 22 -10.51 16.08 7.97
CA ASP A 22 -9.94 14.83 8.52
C ASP A 22 -8.89 14.20 7.61
N PHE A 23 -8.96 14.48 6.31
CA PHE A 23 -7.98 14.09 5.31
C PHE A 23 -8.01 15.09 4.15
N LYS A 24 -6.85 15.31 3.51
CA LYS A 24 -6.77 16.21 2.35
C LYS A 24 -6.94 15.48 1.02
N GLU A 25 -6.43 14.26 0.93
CA GLU A 25 -6.46 13.47 -0.29
C GLU A 25 -6.54 11.98 0.06
N SER A 26 -7.61 11.31 -0.35
CA SER A 26 -7.86 9.89 -0.02
C SER A 26 -7.52 8.94 -1.16
N PHE A 27 -7.51 9.43 -2.40
CA PHE A 27 -7.41 8.55 -3.56
C PHE A 27 -5.96 8.15 -3.84
N ALA A 28 -5.71 6.85 -3.85
CA ALA A 28 -4.52 6.28 -4.47
C ALA A 28 -4.70 6.23 -5.99
N PRO A 29 -3.63 6.49 -6.77
CA PRO A 29 -3.64 6.15 -8.18
C PRO A 29 -3.92 4.66 -8.38
N VAL A 30 -4.85 4.34 -9.29
CA VAL A 30 -5.21 2.96 -9.64
C VAL A 30 -4.74 2.70 -11.06
N ALA A 31 -4.06 1.57 -11.29
CA ALA A 31 -3.65 1.22 -12.64
C ALA A 31 -4.86 1.11 -13.56
N ARG A 32 -4.77 1.83 -14.69
CA ARG A 32 -5.83 1.79 -15.70
C ARG A 32 -5.83 0.44 -16.39
N ILE A 33 -7.02 -0.03 -16.77
CA ILE A 33 -7.15 -1.31 -17.47
C ILE A 33 -6.40 -1.29 -18.80
N GLU A 34 -6.31 -0.14 -19.46
CA GLU A 34 -5.53 0.07 -20.67
C GLU A 34 -4.04 -0.13 -20.40
N ALA A 35 -3.51 0.37 -19.28
CA ALA A 35 -2.12 0.20 -18.90
C ALA A 35 -1.80 -1.28 -18.61
N ILE A 36 -2.70 -1.98 -17.92
CA ILE A 36 -2.58 -3.44 -17.69
C ILE A 36 -2.57 -4.19 -19.02
N ARG A 37 -3.49 -3.89 -19.94
CA ARG A 37 -3.57 -4.53 -21.27
C ARG A 37 -2.31 -4.28 -22.10
N ILE A 38 -1.83 -3.03 -22.14
CA ILE A 38 -0.61 -2.66 -22.86
C ILE A 38 0.60 -3.38 -22.26
N PHE A 39 0.70 -3.42 -20.92
CA PHE A 39 1.75 -4.15 -20.23
C PHE A 39 1.75 -5.63 -20.60
N LEU A 40 0.59 -6.29 -20.54
CA LEU A 40 0.47 -7.71 -20.89
C LEU A 40 0.80 -7.97 -22.37
N ALA A 41 0.32 -7.13 -23.29
CA ALA A 41 0.65 -7.25 -24.72
C ALA A 41 2.15 -7.08 -24.97
N TYR A 42 2.78 -6.11 -24.30
CA TYR A 42 4.21 -5.89 -24.36
C TYR A 42 4.99 -7.06 -23.76
N ALA A 43 4.53 -7.59 -22.63
CA ALA A 43 5.10 -8.75 -21.97
C ALA A 43 5.08 -9.97 -22.90
N THR A 44 3.96 -10.25 -23.57
CA THR A 44 3.86 -11.33 -24.55
C THR A 44 4.83 -11.12 -25.72
N HIS A 45 4.87 -9.93 -26.29
CA HIS A 45 5.74 -9.61 -27.43
C HIS A 45 7.24 -9.71 -27.10
N LYS A 46 7.62 -9.37 -25.87
CA LYS A 46 9.01 -9.39 -25.39
C LYS A 46 9.39 -10.63 -24.59
N LEU A 47 8.50 -11.63 -24.53
CA LEU A 47 8.69 -12.87 -23.77
C LEU A 47 9.01 -12.62 -22.29
N PHE A 48 8.36 -11.62 -21.69
CA PHE A 48 8.47 -11.38 -20.26
C PHE A 48 7.83 -12.52 -19.48
N THR A 49 8.48 -12.92 -18.39
CA THR A 49 7.79 -13.69 -17.35
C THR A 49 7.06 -12.71 -16.44
N VAL A 50 5.75 -12.87 -16.31
CA VAL A 50 4.88 -12.03 -15.47
C VAL A 50 4.55 -12.73 -14.16
N PHE A 51 4.59 -11.98 -13.07
CA PHE A 51 4.23 -12.41 -11.73
C PHE A 51 3.25 -11.42 -11.11
N GLN A 52 2.47 -11.92 -10.15
CA GLN A 52 1.60 -11.12 -9.30
C GLN A 52 1.94 -11.42 -7.85
N ILE A 53 2.00 -10.37 -7.03
CA ILE A 53 2.09 -10.44 -5.57
C ILE A 53 0.84 -9.77 -5.02
N ASP A 54 0.10 -10.51 -4.20
CA ASP A 54 -0.99 -9.99 -3.36
C ASP A 54 -0.40 -9.65 -1.99
N VAL A 55 -0.37 -8.36 -1.65
CA VAL A 55 0.20 -7.91 -0.37
C VAL A 55 -0.92 -7.88 0.68
N LYS A 56 -0.96 -8.90 1.54
CA LYS A 56 -2.08 -9.07 2.49
C LYS A 56 -2.21 -8.00 3.59
N THR A 57 -1.15 -7.22 3.83
CA THR A 57 -1.08 -6.24 4.92
C THR A 57 -0.69 -4.84 4.46
N THR A 58 -0.86 -4.53 3.17
CA THR A 58 -0.50 -3.25 2.52
C THR A 58 -0.80 -2.01 3.36
N PHE A 59 -2.03 -1.92 3.84
CA PHE A 59 -2.51 -0.74 4.55
C PHE A 59 -1.82 -0.52 5.90
N LEU A 60 -1.40 -1.60 6.59
CA LEU A 60 -0.71 -1.50 7.88
C LEU A 60 0.70 -0.92 7.75
N HIS A 61 1.25 -0.84 6.54
CA HIS A 61 2.58 -0.27 6.29
C HIS A 61 2.53 1.22 5.98
N GLY A 62 1.40 1.70 5.45
CA GLY A 62 1.20 3.09 5.07
C GLY A 62 1.28 4.02 6.27
N SER A 63 2.21 4.96 6.24
CA SER A 63 2.31 6.01 7.27
C SER A 63 1.22 7.05 7.03
N LEU A 64 0.46 7.40 8.08
CA LEU A 64 -0.58 8.42 7.99
C LEU A 64 0.05 9.81 8.01
N LYS A 65 -0.39 10.70 7.10
CA LYS A 65 0.04 12.11 7.11
C LYS A 65 -0.74 12.92 8.14
N GLU A 66 -2.01 12.57 8.32
CA GLU A 66 -2.90 13.17 9.30
C GLU A 66 -2.97 12.35 10.59
N ASP A 67 -3.17 13.04 11.70
CA ASP A 67 -3.43 12.39 12.99
C ASP A 67 -4.83 11.77 13.01
N VAL A 68 -4.89 10.45 13.08
CA VAL A 68 -6.15 9.70 13.16
C VAL A 68 -6.29 9.08 14.54
N TYR A 69 -7.47 9.24 15.13
CA TYR A 69 -7.80 8.69 16.44
C TYR A 69 -8.94 7.68 16.31
N VAL A 70 -8.85 6.58 17.03
CA VAL A 70 -9.88 5.52 17.06
C VAL A 70 -10.37 5.29 18.48
N CYS A 71 -11.65 4.92 18.59
CA CYS A 71 -12.20 4.44 19.86
C CYS A 71 -11.43 3.21 20.35
N GLN A 72 -11.39 3.01 21.67
CA GLN A 72 -10.90 1.76 22.23
C GLN A 72 -11.77 0.60 21.73
N PRO A 73 -11.18 -0.48 21.18
CA PRO A 73 -11.94 -1.62 20.71
C PRO A 73 -12.63 -2.32 21.88
N LYS A 74 -13.80 -2.90 21.60
CA LYS A 74 -14.53 -3.69 22.61
C LYS A 74 -13.63 -4.85 23.09
N GLY A 75 -13.47 -4.97 24.41
CA GLY A 75 -12.57 -5.97 25.02
C GLY A 75 -11.14 -5.47 25.29
N PHE A 76 -10.78 -4.26 24.85
CA PHE A 76 -9.48 -3.63 25.10
C PHE A 76 -9.64 -2.24 25.74
N ILE A 77 -10.77 -1.99 26.42
CA ILE A 77 -11.01 -0.74 27.13
C ILE A 77 -10.14 -0.74 28.38
N ASP A 78 -9.28 0.27 28.50
CA ASP A 78 -8.53 0.57 29.71
C ASP A 78 -9.50 0.96 30.83
N ALA A 79 -9.46 0.22 31.94
CA ALA A 79 -10.32 0.44 33.08
C ALA A 79 -10.04 1.76 33.82
N ASP A 80 -8.78 2.19 33.83
CA ASP A 80 -8.36 3.45 34.46
C ASP A 80 -8.67 4.65 33.55
N HIS A 81 -8.77 4.39 32.25
CA HIS A 81 -8.90 5.41 31.20
C HIS A 81 -10.01 5.09 30.18
N PRO A 82 -11.27 4.88 30.61
CA PRO A 82 -12.32 4.32 29.74
C PRO A 82 -12.75 5.23 28.60
N SER A 83 -12.49 6.54 28.70
CA SER A 83 -12.81 7.55 27.67
C SER A 83 -11.66 7.90 26.75
N HIS A 84 -10.47 7.32 26.94
CA HIS A 84 -9.35 7.58 26.06
C HIS A 84 -9.57 7.01 24.65
N VAL A 85 -8.81 7.54 23.70
CA VAL A 85 -8.78 7.13 22.30
C VAL A 85 -7.35 6.78 21.91
N TYR A 86 -7.19 5.85 20.98
CA TYR A 86 -5.88 5.51 20.45
C TYR A 86 -5.54 6.37 19.25
N LYS A 87 -4.33 6.92 19.21
CA LYS A 87 -3.78 7.54 18.01
C LYS A 87 -3.17 6.46 17.12
N LEU A 88 -3.60 6.38 15.87
CA LEU A 88 -3.03 5.46 14.90
C LEU A 88 -1.66 5.95 14.43
N LYS A 89 -0.63 5.09 14.59
CA LYS A 89 0.70 5.32 14.02
C LYS A 89 0.78 4.89 12.55
N LYS A 90 -0.07 3.96 12.12
CA LYS A 90 -0.12 3.37 10.78
C LYS A 90 -1.55 3.34 10.27
N ALA A 91 -1.71 3.32 8.96
CA ALA A 91 -3.02 3.23 8.34
C ALA A 91 -3.67 1.88 8.69
N LEU A 92 -4.99 1.90 8.92
CA LEU A 92 -5.81 0.72 9.14
C LEU A 92 -6.71 0.49 7.92
N TYR A 93 -7.07 -0.77 7.71
CA TYR A 93 -8.08 -1.12 6.71
C TYR A 93 -9.39 -0.39 6.99
N GLY A 94 -10.04 0.11 5.94
CA GLY A 94 -11.29 0.87 6.03
C GLY A 94 -11.12 2.39 6.23
N LEU A 95 -9.91 2.89 6.52
CA LEU A 95 -9.65 4.33 6.47
C LEU A 95 -9.65 4.82 5.02
N LYS A 96 -10.26 5.98 4.76
CA LYS A 96 -10.35 6.56 3.41
C LYS A 96 -8.97 6.82 2.79
N GLN A 97 -8.00 7.20 3.60
CA GLN A 97 -6.63 7.53 3.19
C GLN A 97 -5.65 6.36 3.20
N ALA A 98 -6.06 5.18 3.69
CA ALA A 98 -5.17 4.01 3.78
C ALA A 98 -4.60 3.58 2.42
N PRO A 99 -5.37 3.51 1.31
CA PRO A 99 -4.82 3.18 0.01
C PRO A 99 -3.75 4.15 -0.46
N ARG A 100 -3.95 5.44 -0.20
CA ARG A 100 -2.97 6.47 -0.59
C ARG A 100 -1.70 6.37 0.24
N ALA A 101 -1.83 6.19 1.56
CA ALA A 101 -0.69 5.99 2.45
C ALA A 101 0.15 4.77 2.03
N TRP A 102 -0.50 3.67 1.64
CA TRP A 102 0.19 2.51 1.10
C TRP A 102 0.93 2.85 -0.20
N TYR A 103 0.24 3.39 -1.19
CA TYR A 103 0.84 3.70 -2.48
C TYR A 103 2.04 4.66 -2.36
N ASP A 104 1.96 5.69 -1.50
CA ASP A 104 3.05 6.64 -1.28
C ASP A 104 4.29 5.94 -0.66
N GLU A 105 4.10 5.01 0.28
CA GLU A 105 5.16 4.20 0.89
C GLU A 105 5.83 3.27 -0.14
N LEU A 106 5.02 2.50 -0.89
CA LEU A 106 5.52 1.63 -1.96
C LEU A 106 6.27 2.42 -3.03
N SER A 107 5.69 3.55 -3.46
CA SER A 107 6.31 4.41 -4.45
C SER A 107 7.66 4.93 -3.96
N THR A 108 7.76 5.33 -2.70
CA THR A 108 9.02 5.83 -2.12
C THR A 108 10.07 4.73 -2.13
N PHE A 109 9.70 3.53 -1.70
CA PHE A 109 10.56 2.36 -1.72
C PHE A 109 11.07 2.03 -3.14
N LEU A 110 10.18 1.99 -4.14
CA LEU A 110 10.57 1.69 -5.52
C LEU A 110 11.54 2.75 -6.08
N LEU A 111 11.27 4.04 -5.82
CA LEU A 111 12.15 5.13 -6.26
C LEU A 111 13.54 5.05 -5.60
N GLN A 112 13.61 4.73 -4.31
CA GLN A 112 14.88 4.51 -3.60
C GLN A 112 15.66 3.29 -4.15
N ASN A 113 14.94 2.31 -4.70
CA ASN A 113 15.50 1.11 -5.33
C ASN A 113 15.70 1.24 -6.85
N TYR A 114 15.97 2.47 -7.32
CA TYR A 114 16.36 2.79 -8.71
C TYR A 114 15.28 2.51 -9.77
N PHE A 115 14.01 2.43 -9.37
CA PHE A 115 12.92 2.50 -10.33
C PHE A 115 12.65 3.94 -10.72
N PHE A 116 12.22 4.15 -11.96
CA PHE A 116 11.61 5.39 -12.41
C PHE A 116 10.10 5.21 -12.52
N LYS A 117 9.37 6.22 -12.04
CA LYS A 117 7.91 6.29 -12.17
C LYS A 117 7.53 6.69 -13.61
N GLY A 118 6.50 6.05 -14.14
CA GLY A 118 5.94 6.36 -15.46
C GLY A 118 5.41 7.78 -15.52
N THR A 119 5.64 8.45 -16.66
CA THR A 119 5.22 9.84 -16.87
C THR A 119 3.74 9.97 -17.20
N ILE A 120 3.18 8.96 -17.87
CA ILE A 120 1.77 8.93 -18.29
C ILE A 120 0.90 8.20 -17.27
N ASP A 121 1.43 7.14 -16.67
CA ASP A 121 0.73 6.34 -15.66
C ASP A 121 1.59 6.24 -14.40
N SER A 122 1.12 6.83 -13.32
CA SER A 122 1.89 6.92 -12.08
C SER A 122 2.01 5.59 -11.35
N THR A 123 1.16 4.60 -11.66
CA THR A 123 1.24 3.26 -11.05
C THR A 123 2.24 2.35 -11.75
N LEU A 124 2.79 2.79 -12.89
CA LEU A 124 3.83 2.09 -13.62
C LEU A 124 5.20 2.52 -13.11
N PHE A 125 6.02 1.55 -12.74
CA PHE A 125 7.41 1.74 -12.36
C PHE A 125 8.28 0.85 -13.23
N ILE A 126 9.42 1.36 -13.65
CA ILE A 126 10.32 0.63 -14.52
C ILE A 126 11.73 0.77 -13.97
N ARG A 127 12.50 -0.32 -14.01
CA ARG A 127 13.93 -0.31 -13.74
C ARG A 127 14.63 -0.96 -14.93
N ARG A 128 15.65 -0.28 -15.45
CA ARG A 128 16.44 -0.78 -16.58
C ARG A 128 17.79 -1.26 -16.07
N PHE A 129 18.19 -2.42 -16.55
CA PHE A 129 19.52 -2.99 -16.46
C PHE A 129 20.15 -2.99 -17.86
N GLN A 130 21.40 -3.42 -18.00
CA GLN A 130 22.10 -3.40 -19.30
C GLN A 130 21.34 -4.14 -20.40
N ASP A 131 20.89 -5.37 -20.13
CA ASP A 131 20.18 -6.23 -21.08
C ASP A 131 18.79 -6.66 -20.57
N ASP A 132 18.31 -6.06 -19.49
CA ASP A 132 17.03 -6.42 -18.87
C ASP A 132 16.22 -5.19 -18.47
N ILE A 133 14.91 -5.37 -18.42
CA ILE A 133 13.96 -4.38 -17.94
C ILE A 133 13.02 -5.07 -16.96
N LEU A 134 12.86 -4.47 -15.79
CA LEU A 134 11.86 -4.86 -14.82
C LEU A 134 10.75 -3.81 -14.83
N VAL A 135 9.53 -4.25 -15.08
CA VAL A 135 8.34 -3.41 -15.08
C VAL A 135 7.46 -3.84 -13.93
N VAL A 136 6.99 -2.89 -13.14
CA VAL A 136 6.11 -3.07 -11.99
C VAL A 136 4.88 -2.19 -12.20
N LEU A 137 3.70 -2.74 -11.98
CA LEU A 137 2.42 -2.07 -12.10
C LEU A 137 1.63 -2.31 -10.81
N VAL A 138 1.22 -1.22 -10.16
CA VAL A 138 0.53 -1.26 -8.87
C VAL A 138 -0.98 -1.12 -9.08
N TYR A 139 -1.76 -2.07 -8.59
CA TYR A 139 -3.23 -2.05 -8.63
C TYR A 139 -3.78 -2.31 -7.23
N VAL A 140 -4.09 -1.24 -6.49
CA VAL A 140 -4.60 -1.33 -5.12
C VAL A 140 -3.66 -2.15 -4.23
N ASP A 141 -4.02 -3.39 -3.89
CA ASP A 141 -3.25 -4.30 -3.04
C ASP A 141 -2.39 -5.30 -3.83
N ASP A 142 -2.58 -5.34 -5.15
CA ASP A 142 -1.84 -6.19 -6.07
C ASP A 142 -0.66 -5.46 -6.71
N ILE A 143 0.47 -6.15 -6.78
CA ILE A 143 1.64 -5.73 -7.55
C ILE A 143 1.84 -6.74 -8.68
N ILE A 144 1.68 -6.28 -9.92
CA ILE A 144 2.00 -7.06 -11.11
C ILE A 144 3.38 -6.63 -11.58
N PHE A 145 4.28 -7.57 -11.83
CA PHE A 145 5.59 -7.22 -12.41
C PHE A 145 6.07 -8.26 -13.40
N GLY A 146 6.97 -7.85 -14.28
CA GLY A 146 7.60 -8.76 -15.22
C GLY A 146 8.94 -8.25 -15.71
N SER A 147 9.77 -9.18 -16.17
CA SER A 147 11.09 -8.87 -16.73
C SER A 147 11.43 -9.73 -17.95
N THR A 148 12.32 -9.22 -18.80
CA THR A 148 12.83 -9.92 -19.99
C THR A 148 13.81 -11.04 -19.66
N HIS A 149 14.42 -11.05 -18.47
CA HIS A 149 15.49 -11.99 -18.15
C HIS A 149 15.01 -13.10 -17.20
N PRO A 150 15.26 -14.39 -17.48
CA PRO A 150 14.84 -15.51 -16.60
C PRO A 150 15.35 -15.47 -15.15
N ARG A 151 16.22 -14.52 -14.80
CA ARG A 151 16.63 -14.24 -13.41
C ARG A 151 15.55 -13.52 -12.58
N VAL A 152 14.32 -13.38 -13.08
CA VAL A 152 13.19 -12.77 -12.36
C VAL A 152 12.95 -13.37 -10.97
N SER A 153 13.30 -14.64 -10.74
CA SER A 153 13.22 -15.27 -9.41
C SER A 153 13.97 -14.47 -8.35
N ARG A 154 15.17 -13.93 -8.64
CA ARG A 154 15.89 -13.09 -7.66
C ARG A 154 15.19 -11.78 -7.38
N HIS A 155 14.62 -11.13 -8.38
CA HIS A 155 13.91 -9.87 -8.18
C HIS A 155 12.57 -10.07 -7.46
N LYS A 156 11.91 -11.21 -7.71
CA LYS A 156 10.77 -11.66 -6.91
C LYS A 156 11.19 -11.89 -5.46
N ASP A 157 12.28 -12.62 -5.24
CA ASP A 157 12.79 -12.88 -3.89
C ASP A 157 13.23 -11.59 -3.18
N GLU A 158 13.84 -10.63 -3.87
CA GLU A 158 14.20 -9.31 -3.32
C GLU A 158 12.97 -8.50 -2.92
N LEU A 159 11.93 -8.46 -3.77
CA LEU A 159 10.67 -7.79 -3.46
C LEU A 159 9.95 -8.50 -2.30
N ASP A 160 9.78 -9.83 -2.36
CA ASP A 160 9.17 -10.64 -1.29
C ASP A 160 9.96 -10.56 0.03
N TYR A 161 11.29 -10.53 -0.02
CA TYR A 161 12.17 -10.43 1.16
C TYR A 161 12.08 -9.05 1.80
N SER A 162 12.08 -7.99 0.97
CA SER A 162 11.92 -6.61 1.46
C SER A 162 10.53 -6.36 2.07
N GLU A 163 9.49 -7.01 1.54
CA GLU A 163 8.14 -7.00 2.10
C GLU A 163 8.08 -7.78 3.42
N LYS A 164 8.70 -8.96 3.49
CA LYS A 164 8.75 -9.78 4.73
C LYS A 164 9.51 -9.09 5.87
N HIS A 165 10.62 -8.40 5.59
CA HIS A 165 11.34 -7.65 6.62
C HIS A 165 10.52 -6.49 7.17
N ARG A 166 9.75 -5.79 6.33
CA ARG A 166 8.82 -4.76 6.79
C ARG A 166 7.69 -5.30 7.67
N GLN A 167 7.24 -6.55 7.44
CA GLN A 167 6.28 -7.21 8.34
C GLN A 167 6.86 -7.44 9.75
N GLN A 168 8.16 -7.69 9.88
CA GLN A 168 8.81 -7.92 11.18
C GLN A 168 9.09 -6.61 11.93
N GLU A 169 9.57 -5.56 11.23
CA GLU A 169 9.83 -4.26 11.87
C GLU A 169 8.53 -3.53 12.28
N GLY A 170 7.45 -3.68 11.51
CA GLY A 170 6.13 -3.13 11.88
C GLY A 170 5.52 -3.75 13.15
N PHE A 171 5.91 -4.98 13.49
CA PHE A 171 5.44 -5.67 14.70
C PHE A 171 6.25 -5.29 15.96
N LEU A 172 7.51 -4.87 15.79
CA LEU A 172 8.41 -4.50 16.89
C LEU A 172 8.30 -3.04 17.34
N ALA A 173 7.50 -2.21 16.66
CA ALA A 173 7.28 -0.80 17.01
C ALA A 173 5.99 -0.54 17.84
N MET A 174 5.40 -1.62 18.38
CA MET A 174 4.19 -1.58 19.21
C MET A 174 4.44 -1.41 20.72
N ASP A 175 5.69 -1.34 21.17
CA ASP A 175 6.05 -1.04 22.56
C ASP A 175 6.33 0.47 22.79
#